data_AF-V5WL24-F1
#
_entry.id   AF-V5WL24-F1
#
_cell.length_a   1.000
_cell.length_b   1.000
_cell.length_c   1.000
_cell.angle_alpha   90.00
_cell.angle_beta   90.00
_cell.angle_gamma   90.00
#
_symmetry.space_group_name_H-M   'P 1'
#
loop_
_entity.id
_entity.type
_entity.pdbx_description
1 polymer ?
#
loop_
_entity_poly.entity_id
_entity_poly.type
_entity_poly.pdbx_seq_one_letter_code
_entity_poly.pdbx_strand_id
1 'polypeptide(L)'
;MPVLLKDNPAIEKAHHVYEDFTSDEQLMDMAEAHEKWVKDVNTRLKTARQQGLEQGLEQGLEQGLEQGLEQAKIEDAKKMLQEGLEIALISKITGLSEDQVQTLK
;
A
#
# COMPACT_ATOMS: atom_id res chain seq x y z
N MET A 1 -45.95 6.72 -13.35
CA MET A 1 -45.59 7.91 -12.55
C MET A 1 -46.49 9.14 -12.68
N PRO A 2 -47.39 9.34 -13.66
CA PRO A 2 -48.15 10.60 -13.74
C PRO A 2 -49.25 10.75 -12.68
N VAL A 3 -49.68 9.65 -12.05
CA VAL A 3 -50.76 9.65 -11.03
C VAL A 3 -50.24 10.12 -9.67
N LEU A 4 -49.02 9.73 -9.26
CA LEU A 4 -48.46 10.04 -7.94
C LEU A 4 -47.99 11.51 -7.80
N LEU A 5 -47.68 12.16 -8.92
CA LEU A 5 -47.21 13.55 -8.95
C LEU A 5 -48.35 14.55 -8.72
N LYS A 6 -49.55 14.27 -9.25
CA LYS A 6 -50.69 15.18 -9.20
C LYS A 6 -51.39 15.25 -7.84
N ASP A 7 -51.29 14.19 -7.04
CA ASP A 7 -52.01 14.09 -5.77
C ASP A 7 -51.27 14.76 -4.59
N ASN A 8 -50.00 15.15 -4.78
CA ASN A 8 -49.21 15.80 -3.74
C ASN A 8 -48.43 17.02 -4.28
N PRO A 9 -48.84 18.25 -3.92
CA PRO A 9 -48.23 19.48 -4.43
C PRO A 9 -46.76 19.67 -4.00
N ALA A 10 -46.28 18.95 -2.98
CA ALA A 10 -44.85 18.95 -2.64
C ALA A 10 -44.02 18.09 -3.61
N ILE A 11 -44.58 16.97 -4.08
CA ILE A 11 -43.90 16.07 -5.03
C ILE A 11 -43.89 16.71 -6.42
N GLU A 12 -44.97 17.37 -6.82
CA GLU A 12 -45.04 18.13 -8.08
C GLU A 12 -44.02 19.27 -8.12
N LYS A 13 -43.89 20.06 -7.04
CA LYS A 13 -42.86 21.11 -6.93
C LYS A 13 -41.45 20.55 -6.98
N ALA A 14 -41.18 19.44 -6.29
CA ALA A 14 -39.87 18.79 -6.34
C ALA A 14 -39.54 18.29 -7.75
N HIS A 15 -40.54 17.78 -8.47
CA HIS A 15 -40.38 17.32 -9.84
C HIS A 15 -40.11 18.45 -10.82
N HIS A 16 -40.82 19.58 -10.71
CA HIS A 16 -40.54 20.76 -11.55
C HIS A 16 -39.16 21.35 -11.29
N VAL A 17 -38.74 21.46 -10.03
CA VAL A 17 -37.37 21.90 -9.70
C VAL A 17 -36.33 20.93 -10.27
N TYR A 18 -36.61 19.62 -10.26
CA TYR A 18 -35.75 18.62 -10.87
C TYR A 18 -35.73 18.73 -12.40
N GLU A 19 -36.87 18.90 -13.06
CA GLU A 19 -36.95 19.11 -14.51
C GLU A 19 -36.25 20.40 -14.92
N ASP A 20 -36.45 21.52 -14.20
CA ASP A 20 -35.78 22.80 -14.48
C ASP A 20 -34.26 22.68 -14.32
N PHE A 21 -33.80 21.99 -13.27
CA PHE A 21 -32.37 21.74 -13.03
C PHE A 21 -31.77 20.80 -14.09
N THR A 22 -32.52 19.80 -14.55
CA THR A 22 -32.07 18.80 -15.54
C THR A 22 -32.26 19.27 -16.99
N SER A 23 -33.01 20.35 -17.21
CA SER A 23 -33.20 20.96 -18.53
C SER A 23 -32.03 21.83 -18.97
N ASP A 24 -31.17 22.25 -18.04
CA ASP A 24 -29.92 22.93 -18.35
C ASP A 24 -28.81 21.91 -18.59
N GLU A 25 -28.63 21.55 -19.87
CA GLU A 25 -27.62 20.61 -20.36
C GLU A 25 -26.20 20.97 -19.89
N GLN A 26 -25.88 22.27 -19.81
CA GLN A 26 -24.55 22.72 -19.39
C GLN A 26 -24.30 22.45 -17.90
N LEU A 27 -25.32 22.66 -17.05
CA LEU A 27 -25.21 22.35 -15.62
C LEU A 27 -25.07 20.85 -15.36
N MET A 28 -25.81 20.02 -16.11
CA MET A 28 -25.69 18.56 -16.02
C MET A 28 -24.30 18.07 -16.46
N ASP A 29 -23.79 18.56 -17.58
CA ASP A 29 -22.44 18.24 -18.05
C ASP A 29 -21.36 18.63 -17.03
N MET A 30 -21.48 19.81 -16.42
CA MET A 30 -20.56 20.27 -15.39
C MET A 30 -20.62 19.39 -14.13
N ALA A 31 -21.83 19.02 -13.68
CA ALA A 31 -22.01 18.14 -12.53
C ALA A 31 -21.43 16.74 -12.79
N GLU A 32 -21.69 16.17 -13.97
CA GLU A 32 -21.11 14.89 -14.36
C GLU A 32 -19.59 14.93 -14.45
N ALA A 33 -19.03 15.99 -15.05
CA ALA A 33 -17.59 16.17 -15.17
C ALA A 33 -16.92 16.26 -13.78
N HIS A 34 -17.55 17.00 -12.86
CA HIS A 34 -17.09 17.09 -11.47
C HIS A 34 -17.16 15.72 -10.77
N GLU A 35 -18.25 14.98 -10.89
CA GLU A 35 -18.36 13.64 -10.32
C GLU A 35 -17.31 12.68 -10.88
N LYS A 36 -17.09 12.69 -12.20
CA LYS A 36 -16.05 11.88 -12.86
C LYS A 36 -14.68 12.23 -12.31
N TRP A 37 -14.36 13.53 -12.20
CA TRP A 37 -13.10 13.99 -11.63
C TRP A 37 -12.91 13.54 -10.18
N VAL A 38 -13.94 13.68 -9.33
CA VAL A 38 -13.88 13.25 -7.92
C VAL A 38 -13.64 11.74 -7.82
N LYS A 39 -14.34 10.94 -8.63
CA LYS A 39 -14.16 9.47 -8.70
C LYS A 39 -12.74 9.10 -9.13
N ASP A 40 -12.20 9.78 -10.15
CA ASP A 40 -10.84 9.58 -10.64
C ASP A 40 -9.81 9.91 -9.57
N VAL A 41 -9.93 11.07 -8.92
CA VAL A 41 -9.01 11.50 -7.85
C VAL A 41 -9.03 10.52 -6.69
N ASN A 42 -10.22 10.12 -6.24
CA ASN A 42 -10.36 9.15 -5.16
C ASN A 42 -9.72 7.80 -5.52
N THR A 43 -9.92 7.35 -6.75
CA THR A 43 -9.31 6.10 -7.25
C THR A 43 -7.79 6.21 -7.28
N ARG A 44 -7.25 7.31 -7.84
CA ARG A 44 -5.79 7.55 -7.87
C ARG A 44 -5.19 7.59 -6.47
N LEU A 45 -5.83 8.30 -5.53
CA LEU A 45 -5.36 8.39 -4.15
C LEU A 45 -5.37 7.03 -3.45
N LYS A 46 -6.44 6.25 -3.63
CA LYS A 46 -6.55 4.89 -3.09
C LYS A 46 -5.44 4.00 -3.64
N THR A 47 -5.24 3.99 -4.96
CA THR A 47 -4.20 3.18 -5.61
C THR A 47 -2.80 3.61 -5.16
N ALA A 48 -2.51 4.91 -5.12
CA ALA A 48 -1.22 5.43 -4.65
C ALA A 48 -0.94 5.02 -3.20
N ARG A 49 -1.94 5.09 -2.31
CA ARG A 49 -1.81 4.64 -0.92
C ARG A 49 -1.55 3.14 -0.83
N GLN A 50 -2.26 2.33 -1.63
CA GLN A 50 -2.06 0.89 -1.65
C GLN A 50 -0.66 0.51 -2.12
N GLN A 51 -0.21 1.11 -3.23
CA GLN A 51 1.13 0.88 -3.78
C GLN A 51 2.22 1.30 -2.81
N GLY A 52 2.08 2.47 -2.17
CA GLY A 52 3.05 2.93 -1.18
C GLY A 52 3.15 2.00 0.04
N LEU A 53 2.02 1.45 0.50
CA LEU A 53 2.00 0.48 1.59
C LEU A 53 2.65 -0.84 1.19
N GLU A 54 2.33 -1.35 0.00
CA GLU A 54 2.88 -2.60 -0.53
C GLU A 54 4.39 -2.51 -0.72
N GLN A 55 4.88 -1.44 -1.36
CA GLN A 55 6.30 -1.18 -1.53
C GLN A 55 7.03 -1.04 -0.18
N GLY A 56 6.43 -0.30 0.76
CA GLY A 56 7.02 -0.14 2.09
C GLY A 56 7.10 -1.46 2.86
N LEU A 57 6.08 -2.32 2.73
CA LEU A 57 6.07 -3.63 3.36
C LEU A 57 7.10 -4.57 2.72
N GLU A 58 7.18 -4.60 1.40
CA GLU A 58 8.13 -5.43 0.66
C GLU A 58 9.58 -5.05 1.00
N GLN A 59 9.91 -3.76 0.94
CA GLN A 59 11.23 -3.25 1.31
C GLN A 59 11.56 -3.54 2.78
N GLY A 60 10.60 -3.33 3.69
CA GLY A 60 10.81 -3.60 5.10
C GLY A 60 11.03 -5.09 5.40
N LEU A 61 10.30 -5.97 4.70
CA LEU A 61 10.45 -7.42 4.84
C LEU A 61 11.80 -7.90 4.29
N GLU A 62 12.20 -7.42 3.10
CA GLU A 62 13.48 -7.77 2.48
C GLU A 62 14.65 -7.35 3.36
N GLN A 63 14.66 -6.08 3.81
CA GLN A 63 15.69 -5.57 4.72
C GLN A 63 15.72 -6.34 6.05
N GLY A 64 14.56 -6.62 6.64
CA GLY A 64 14.46 -7.37 7.88
C GLY A 64 14.98 -8.81 7.73
N LEU A 65 14.68 -9.47 6.62
CA LEU A 65 15.14 -10.83 6.34
C LEU A 65 16.65 -10.88 6.09
N GLU A 66 17.20 -9.95 5.30
CA GLU A 66 18.63 -9.86 5.06
C GLU A 66 19.41 -9.60 6.36
N GLN A 67 18.96 -8.64 7.17
CA GLN A 67 19.56 -8.35 8.48
C GLN A 67 19.47 -9.55 9.42
N GLY A 68 18.34 -10.24 9.46
CA GLY A 68 18.15 -11.44 10.29
C GLY A 68 19.06 -12.59 9.87
N LEU A 69 19.22 -12.84 8.57
CA LEU A 69 20.13 -13.86 8.06
C LEU A 69 21.59 -13.54 8.37
N GLU A 70 22.01 -12.28 8.23
CA GLU A 70 23.38 -11.87 8.55
C GLU A 70 23.67 -11.96 10.05
N GLN A 71 22.71 -11.54 10.90
CA GLN A 71 22.82 -11.71 12.35
C GLN A 71 22.92 -13.18 12.74
N ALA A 72 22.10 -14.05 12.14
CA ALA A 72 22.15 -15.49 12.41
C ALA A 72 23.50 -16.10 12.03
N LYS A 73 24.08 -15.75 10.87
CA LYS A 73 25.43 -16.19 10.48
C LYS A 73 26.50 -15.78 11.49
N ILE A 74 26.43 -14.54 11.98
CA ILE A 74 27.37 -14.01 12.97
C ILE A 74 27.22 -14.73 14.32
N GLU A 75 25.99 -14.97 14.77
CA GLU A 75 25.71 -15.69 16.01
C GLU A 75 26.20 -17.14 15.94
N ASP A 76 25.96 -17.82 14.83
CA ASP A 76 26.41 -19.18 14.62
C ASP A 76 27.93 -19.25 14.54
N ALA A 77 28.59 -18.31 13.85
CA ALA A 77 30.05 -18.19 13.84
C ALA A 77 30.62 -18.01 15.26
N LYS A 78 29.99 -17.18 16.10
CA LYS A 78 30.40 -17.00 17.51
C LYS A 78 30.28 -18.29 18.31
N LYS A 79 29.17 -19.01 18.18
CA LYS A 79 28.98 -20.31 18.86
C LYS A 79 30.04 -21.32 18.39
N MET A 80 30.32 -21.37 17.09
CA MET A 80 31.35 -22.25 16.55
C MET A 80 32.75 -21.93 17.09
N LEU A 81 33.11 -20.65 17.23
CA LEU A 81 34.36 -20.24 17.86
C LEU A 81 34.43 -20.67 19.33
N GLN A 82 33.32 -20.56 20.07
CA GLN A 82 33.23 -21.01 21.47
C GLN A 82 33.41 -22.52 21.61
N GLU A 83 32.91 -23.30 20.65
CA GLU A 83 33.12 -24.75 20.55
C GLU A 83 34.54 -25.14 20.07
N GLY A 84 35.40 -24.15 19.77
CA GLY A 84 36.80 -24.38 19.40
C GLY A 84 37.01 -24.81 17.95
N LEU A 85 36.04 -24.57 17.06
CA LEU A 85 36.19 -24.82 15.62
C LEU A 85 37.23 -23.86 15.00
N GLU A 86 37.97 -24.34 14.00
CA GLU A 86 38.96 -23.51 13.31
C GLU A 86 38.30 -22.44 12.44
N ILE A 87 38.91 -21.26 12.40
CA ILE A 87 38.41 -20.07 11.67
C ILE A 87 38.17 -20.37 10.18
N ALA A 88 39.08 -21.11 9.54
CA ALA A 88 38.93 -21.51 8.14
C ALA A 88 37.69 -22.38 7.89
N LEU A 89 37.34 -23.26 8.84
CA LEU A 89 36.15 -24.09 8.76
C LEU A 89 34.88 -23.26 9.00
N ILE A 90 34.91 -22.33 9.95
CA ILE A 90 33.78 -21.43 10.23
C ILE A 90 33.49 -20.52 9.04
N SER A 91 34.54 -19.95 8.44
CA SER A 91 34.45 -19.16 7.21
C SER A 91 33.78 -19.95 6.09
N LYS A 92 34.19 -21.21 5.88
CA LYS A 92 33.59 -22.11 4.89
C LYS A 92 32.11 -22.44 5.16
N ILE A 93 31.71 -22.61 6.42
CA ILE A 93 30.33 -22.98 6.79
C ILE A 93 29.39 -21.78 6.73
N THR A 94 29.81 -20.65 7.30
CA THR A 94 28.96 -19.45 7.47
C THR A 94 29.01 -18.52 6.25
N GLY A 95 30.00 -18.68 5.38
CA GLY A 95 30.26 -17.79 4.25
C GLY A 95 30.86 -16.45 4.63
N LEU A 96 31.19 -16.23 5.91
CA LEU A 96 31.92 -15.06 6.40
C LEU A 96 33.39 -15.15 6.00
N SER A 97 34.04 -14.02 5.78
CA SER A 97 35.50 -13.98 5.60
C SER A 97 36.24 -14.33 6.90
N GLU A 98 37.45 -14.87 6.79
CA GLU A 98 38.28 -15.16 7.97
C GLU A 98 38.51 -13.92 8.83
N ASP A 99 38.68 -12.73 8.22
CA ASP A 99 38.80 -11.45 8.92
C ASP A 99 37.54 -11.10 9.74
N GLN A 100 36.36 -11.31 9.16
CA GLN A 100 35.09 -11.12 9.88
C GLN A 100 35.02 -12.05 11.08
N VAL A 101 35.33 -13.34 10.89
CA VAL A 101 35.32 -14.34 11.98
C VAL A 101 36.36 -14.01 13.05
N GLN A 102 37.55 -13.53 12.67
CA GLN A 102 38.61 -13.10 13.59
C GLN A 102 38.16 -11.94 14.48
N THR A 103 37.33 -11.04 13.93
CA THR A 103 36.76 -9.89 14.65
C THR A 103 35.69 -10.30 15.68
N LEU A 104 35.14 -11.52 15.56
CA LEU A 104 34.14 -12.06 16.50
C LEU A 104 34.73 -12.71 17.76
N LYS A 105 36.06 -12.85 17.81
CA LYS A 105 36.81 -13.44 18.91
C LYS A 105 36.96 -12.48 20.09
#